data_AF-A0A3D3S435-F1
#
_entry.id   AF-A0A3D3S435-F1
#
_cell.length_a   1.000
_cell.length_b   1.000
_cell.length_c   1.000
_cell.angle_alpha   90.00
_cell.angle_beta   90.00
_cell.angle_gamma   90.00
#
_symmetry.space_group_name_H-M   'P 1'
#
loop_
_entity.id
_entity.type
_entity.pdbx_description
1 polymer ?
#
loop_
_entity_poly.entity_id
_entity_poly.type
_entity_poly.pdbx_seq_one_letter_code
_entity_poly.pdbx_strand_id
1 'polypeptide(L)'
;MAVAMPFFVSGGGVRRILRWAILLLVAVTAGLFASVNTQPVHINYLLGAGDLPLAYLVLVVAGVGMLIGWLAALPGRWRRGRDLRRAQARERHLDERVRMLEAEADADVGSGAPAP
;
A
#
# COMPACT_ATOMS: atom_id res chain seq x y z
N MET A 1 24.63 24.00 23.82
CA MET A 1 24.21 23.87 22.41
C MET A 1 23.34 22.63 22.28
N ALA A 2 22.02 22.81 22.25
CA ALA A 2 21.07 21.70 22.11
C ALA A 2 20.76 21.51 20.62
N VAL A 3 21.17 20.38 20.06
CA VAL A 3 20.77 19.95 18.72
C VAL A 3 19.34 19.41 18.84
N ALA A 4 18.35 20.28 18.64
CA ALA A 4 17.00 19.85 18.34
C ALA A 4 17.00 19.39 16.87
N MET A 5 17.11 18.09 16.63
CA MET A 5 16.78 17.52 15.32
C MET A 5 15.25 17.46 15.22
N PRO A 6 14.60 18.29 14.38
CA PRO A 6 13.19 18.09 14.11
C PRO A 6 13.12 16.88 13.17
N PHE A 7 12.89 15.69 13.73
CA PHE A 7 12.37 14.59 12.94
C PHE A 7 10.97 15.01 12.51
N PHE A 8 10.88 15.72 11.38
CA PHE A 8 9.64 15.96 10.66
C PHE A 8 9.13 14.60 10.20
N VAL A 9 8.40 13.98 11.10
CA VAL A 9 7.65 12.77 10.89
C VAL A 9 6.43 13.18 10.05
N SER A 10 6.68 13.38 8.75
CA SER A 10 5.63 13.45 7.74
C SER A 10 4.78 12.19 7.83
N GLY A 11 3.47 12.29 7.65
CA GLY A 11 2.55 11.14 7.76
C GLY A 11 2.94 9.93 6.87
N GLY A 12 3.72 10.16 5.81
CA GLY A 12 4.34 9.09 5.02
C GLY A 12 5.54 8.41 5.69
N GLY A 13 6.36 9.18 6.42
CA GLY A 13 7.49 8.69 7.22
C GLY A 13 7.04 7.81 8.40
N VAL A 14 6.02 8.24 9.16
CA VAL A 14 5.44 7.43 10.26
C VAL A 14 5.05 6.06 9.75
N ARG A 15 4.28 6.01 8.66
CA ARG A 15 3.71 4.77 8.12
C ARG A 15 4.82 3.84 7.64
N ARG A 16 5.89 4.38 7.06
CA ARG A 16 7.05 3.60 6.62
C ARG A 16 7.82 3.04 7.82
N ILE A 17 8.10 3.86 8.84
CA ILE A 17 8.77 3.43 10.07
C ILE A 17 7.94 2.37 10.79
N LEU A 18 6.65 2.60 10.98
CA LEU A 18 5.75 1.65 11.63
C LEU A 18 5.68 0.32 10.85
N ARG A 19 5.62 0.37 9.51
CA ARG A 19 5.66 -0.83 8.68
C ARG A 19 6.96 -1.62 8.90
N TRP A 20 8.11 -0.94 8.91
CA TRP A 20 9.40 -1.60 9.16
C TRP A 20 9.51 -2.13 10.59
N ALA A 21 9.02 -1.41 11.58
CA ALA A 21 9.00 -1.85 12.97
C ALA A 21 8.16 -3.13 13.13
N ILE A 22 6.98 -3.19 12.51
CA ILE A 22 6.13 -4.39 12.49
C ILE A 22 6.84 -5.55 11.78
N LEU A 23 7.44 -5.30 10.61
CA LEU A 23 8.18 -6.34 9.88
C LEU A 23 9.36 -6.88 10.69
N LEU A 24 10.09 -6.00 11.38
CA LEU A 24 11.21 -6.38 12.23
C LEU A 24 10.72 -7.20 13.42
N LEU A 25 9.65 -6.76 14.09
CA LEU A 25 9.03 -7.50 15.20
C LEU A 25 8.64 -8.91 14.75
N VAL A 26 7.91 -9.03 13.64
CA VAL A 26 7.52 -10.33 13.08
C VAL A 26 8.73 -11.19 12.75
N ALA A 27 9.76 -10.62 12.12
CA ALA A 27 10.98 -11.35 11.76
C ALA A 27 11.73 -11.87 12.99
N VAL A 28 11.87 -11.04 14.03
CA VAL A 28 12.50 -11.43 15.30
C VAL A 28 11.69 -12.52 15.99
N THR A 29 10.37 -12.37 16.09
CA THR A 29 9.50 -13.39 16.68
C THR A 29 9.56 -14.70 15.89
N ALA A 30 9.56 -14.65 14.55
CA ALA A 30 9.70 -15.84 13.71
C ALA A 30 11.06 -16.52 13.89
N GLY A 31 12.16 -15.74 13.96
CA GLY A 31 13.49 -16.27 14.21
C GLY A 31 13.63 -16.91 15.60
N LEU A 32 13.10 -16.27 16.64
CA LEU A 32 13.05 -16.84 17.99
C LEU A 32 12.20 -18.11 18.04
N PHE A 33 11.03 -18.10 17.40
CA PHE A 33 10.17 -19.27 17.28
C PHE A 33 10.93 -20.42 16.61
N ALA A 34 11.65 -20.15 15.50
CA ALA A 34 12.43 -21.16 14.81
C ALA A 34 13.59 -21.71 15.64
N SER A 35 14.28 -20.85 16.39
CA SER A 35 15.39 -21.23 17.27
C SER A 35 14.94 -22.11 18.44
N VAL A 36 13.79 -21.79 19.04
CA VAL A 36 13.24 -22.56 20.17
C VAL A 36 12.57 -23.86 19.70
N ASN A 37 11.99 -23.87 18.50
CA ASN A 37 11.22 -25.00 17.97
C ASN A 37 11.99 -25.75 16.86
N THR A 38 13.21 -26.17 17.18
CA THR A 38 14.08 -26.97 16.28
C THR A 38 13.73 -28.45 16.27
N GLN A 39 12.93 -28.90 17.23
CA GLN A 39 12.54 -30.30 17.35
C GLN A 39 11.76 -30.76 16.10
N PRO A 40 12.15 -31.88 15.49
CA PRO A 40 11.42 -32.45 14.37
C PRO A 40 10.07 -32.98 14.83
N VAL A 41 9.04 -32.70 14.04
CA VAL A 41 7.68 -33.21 14.23
C VAL A 41 7.35 -34.15 13.10
N HIS A 42 6.82 -35.32 13.45
CA HIS A 42 6.34 -36.30 12.48
C HIS A 42 5.00 -35.86 11.89
N ILE A 43 4.91 -35.79 10.56
CA ILE A 43 3.73 -35.31 9.86
C ILE A 43 3.29 -36.34 8.83
N ASN A 44 2.01 -36.69 8.88
CA ASN A 44 1.33 -37.51 7.89
C ASN A 44 0.68 -36.61 6.84
N TYR A 45 1.32 -36.46 5.69
CA TYR A 45 0.76 -35.77 4.53
C TYR A 45 -0.14 -36.70 3.72
N LEU A 46 -0.97 -36.10 2.87
CA LEU A 46 -1.87 -36.82 1.95
C LEU A 46 -1.14 -37.80 1.02
N LEU A 47 0.13 -37.55 0.69
CA LEU A 47 0.93 -38.34 -0.25
C LEU A 47 2.12 -39.05 0.40
N GLY A 48 2.25 -39.04 1.73
CA GLY A 48 3.37 -39.67 2.43
C GLY A 48 3.58 -39.12 3.84
N ALA A 49 4.58 -39.62 4.56
CA ALA A 49 4.93 -39.16 5.90
C ALA A 49 6.41 -38.74 5.95
N GLY A 50 6.73 -37.83 6.86
CA GLY A 50 8.10 -37.37 7.07
C GLY A 50 8.26 -36.48 8.29
N ASP A 51 9.50 -36.33 8.74
CA ASP A 51 9.85 -35.50 9.87
C ASP A 51 10.31 -34.12 9.39
N LEU A 52 9.72 -33.07 9.95
CA LEU A 52 10.12 -31.70 9.65
C LEU A 52 10.12 -30.87 10.93
N PRO A 53 11.13 -30.00 11.17
CA PRO A 53 11.07 -29.04 12.26
C PRO A 53 9.80 -28.19 12.19
N LEU A 54 9.14 -28.01 13.33
CA LEU A 54 7.87 -27.29 13.43
C LEU A 54 7.95 -25.88 12.81
N ALA A 55 9.10 -25.23 12.98
CA ALA A 55 9.41 -23.93 12.41
C ALA A 55 9.19 -23.87 10.89
N TYR A 56 9.65 -24.89 10.15
CA TYR A 56 9.51 -24.92 8.70
C TYR A 56 8.06 -25.13 8.28
N LEU A 57 7.32 -25.99 8.97
CA LEU A 57 5.91 -26.21 8.69
C LEU A 57 5.12 -24.90 8.82
N VAL A 58 5.31 -24.19 9.93
CA VAL A 58 4.65 -22.90 10.18
C VAL A 58 5.04 -21.88 9.12
N LEU A 59 6.32 -21.81 8.75
CA LEU A 59 6.81 -20.89 7.74
C LEU A 59 6.19 -21.15 6.36
N VAL A 60 6.10 -22.42 5.95
CA VAL A 60 5.49 -22.82 4.67
C VAL A 60 4.00 -22.49 4.66
N VAL A 61 3.25 -22.87 5.69
CA VAL A 61 1.81 -22.61 5.78
C VAL A 61 1.52 -21.11 5.80
N ALA A 62 2.29 -20.34 6.58
CA ALA A 62 2.18 -18.89 6.62
C ALA A 62 2.52 -18.25 5.26
N GLY A 63 3.58 -18.71 4.60
CA GLY A 63 3.98 -18.26 3.27
C GLY A 63 2.91 -18.53 2.21
N VAL A 64 2.31 -19.71 2.21
CA VAL A 64 1.20 -20.07 1.32
C VAL A 64 -0.02 -19.19 1.59
N GLY A 65 -0.40 -19.02 2.87
CA GLY A 65 -1.51 -18.14 3.24
C GLY A 65 -1.28 -16.68 2.82
N MET A 66 -0.05 -16.17 2.99
CA MET A 66 0.33 -14.83 2.54
C MET A 66 0.26 -14.68 1.02
N LEU A 67 0.72 -15.69 0.27
CA LEU A 67 0.65 -15.71 -1.19
C LEU A 67 -0.81 -15.68 -1.67
N ILE A 68 -1.67 -16.52 -1.08
CA ILE A 68 -3.10 -16.55 -1.39
C ILE A 68 -3.74 -15.19 -1.10
N GLY A 69 -3.50 -14.62 0.09
CA GLY A 69 -4.03 -13.31 0.45
C GLY A 69 -3.54 -12.18 -0.46
N TRP A 70 -2.27 -12.23 -0.88
CA TRP A 70 -1.70 -11.28 -1.83
C TRP A 70 -2.35 -11.39 -3.20
N LEU A 71 -2.51 -12.60 -3.72
CA LEU A 71 -3.18 -12.88 -4.99
C LEU A 71 -4.65 -12.41 -4.94
N ALA A 72 -5.37 -12.71 -3.86
CA ALA A 72 -6.75 -12.27 -3.66
C ALA A 72 -6.89 -10.74 -3.63
N ALA A 73 -5.83 -10.01 -3.24
CA ALA A 73 -5.83 -8.55 -3.22
C ALA A 73 -5.54 -7.89 -4.59
N LEU A 74 -5.05 -8.64 -5.59
CA LEU A 74 -4.69 -8.10 -6.92
C LEU A 74 -5.87 -7.44 -7.66
N PRO A 75 -7.07 -8.05 -7.75
CA PRO A 75 -8.19 -7.46 -8.48
C PRO A 75 -8.61 -6.11 -7.88
N GLY A 76 -8.66 -6.02 -6.54
CA GLY A 76 -8.99 -4.79 -5.83
C GLY A 76 -7.93 -3.70 -6.03
N ARG A 77 -6.64 -4.06 -6.15
CA ARG A 77 -5.59 -3.10 -6.50
C ARG A 77 -5.76 -2.58 -7.93
N TRP A 78 -6.07 -3.46 -8.87
CA TRP A 78 -6.26 -3.06 -10.26
C TRP A 78 -7.47 -2.14 -10.45
N ARG A 79 -8.61 -2.47 -9.82
CA ARG A 79 -9.82 -1.63 -9.83
C ARG A 79 -9.53 -0.22 -9.29
N ARG A 80 -8.90 -0.13 -8.11
CA ARG A 80 -8.47 1.14 -7.51
C ARG A 80 -7.55 1.95 -8.43
N GLY A 81 -6.61 1.30 -9.11
CA GLY A 81 -5.74 1.98 -10.08
C GLY A 81 -6.50 2.54 -11.28
N ARG A 82 -7.52 1.83 -11.79
CA ARG A 82 -8.39 2.33 -12.86
C ARG A 82 -9.24 3.50 -12.40
N ASP A 83 -9.79 3.42 -11.20
CA ASP A 83 -10.66 4.46 -10.65
C ASP A 83 -9.89 5.75 -10.34
N LEU A 84 -8.65 5.63 -9.84
CA LEU A 84 -7.72 6.75 -9.70
C LEU A 84 -7.45 7.45 -11.04
N ARG A 85 -7.16 6.68 -12.10
CA ARG A 85 -6.94 7.24 -13.45
C ARG A 85 -8.19 7.95 -13.98
N ARG A 86 -9.38 7.37 -13.75
CA ARG A 86 -10.66 8.00 -14.14
C ARG A 86 -10.96 9.26 -13.34
N ALA A 87 -10.62 9.29 -12.05
CA ALA A 87 -10.74 10.48 -11.21
C ALA A 87 -9.83 11.59 -11.73
N GLN A 88 -8.56 11.28 -12.00
CA GLN A 88 -7.59 12.24 -12.55
C GLN A 88 -7.98 12.78 -13.93
N ALA A 89 -8.54 11.94 -14.80
CA ALA A 89 -9.04 12.39 -16.10
C ALA A 89 -10.22 13.36 -15.97
N ARG A 90 -11.10 13.13 -14.98
CA ARG A 90 -12.23 14.02 -14.70
C ARG A 90 -11.77 15.36 -14.14
N GLU A 91 -10.80 15.37 -13.22
CA GLU A 91 -10.20 16.62 -12.72
C GLU A 91 -9.66 17.48 -13.86
N ARG A 92 -8.88 16.88 -14.78
CA ARG A 92 -8.32 17.61 -15.94
C ARG A 92 -9.38 18.23 -16.83
N HIS A 93 -10.44 17.48 -17.14
CA HIS A 93 -11.54 18.01 -17.95
C HIS A 93 -12.30 19.13 -17.24
N LEU A 94 -12.45 19.05 -15.92
CA LEU A 94 -13.09 20.12 -15.14
C LEU A 94 -12.22 21.38 -15.14
N ASP A 95 -10.91 21.25 -14.91
CA ASP A 95 -9.97 22.37 -14.96
C ASP A 95 -9.96 23.06 -16.32
N GLU A 96 -10.00 22.29 -17.43
CA GLU A 96 -10.10 22.86 -18.78
C GLU A 96 -11.41 23.64 -18.99
N ARG A 97 -12.55 23.10 -18.52
CA ARG A 97 -13.84 23.80 -18.64
C ARG A 97 -13.87 25.09 -17.81
N VAL A 98 -13.29 25.09 -16.62
CA VAL A 98 -13.17 26.31 -15.80
C VAL A 98 -12.38 27.38 -16.56
N ARG A 99 -11.22 27.01 -17.13
CA ARG A 99 -10.40 27.96 -17.92
C ARG A 99 -11.10 28.51 -19.15
N MET A 100 -11.87 27.68 -19.86
CA MET A 100 -12.64 28.14 -21.02
C MET A 100 -13.72 29.15 -20.61
N LEU A 101 -14.44 28.88 -19.52
CA LEU A 101 -15.47 29.78 -19.01
C LEU A 101 -14.89 31.10 -18.49
N GLU A 102 -13.72 31.06 -17.82
CA GLU A 102 -13.00 32.26 -17.42
C GLU A 102 -12.59 33.11 -18.63
N ALA A 103 -12.05 32.48 -19.68
CA ALA A 103 -11.67 33.19 -20.91
C ALA A 103 -12.88 33.78 -21.66
N GLU A 104 -14.02 33.09 -21.67
CA GLU A 104 -15.26 33.60 -22.27
C GLU A 104 -15.84 34.77 -21.46
N ALA A 105 -15.81 34.70 -20.12
CA ALA A 105 -16.23 35.79 -19.26
C ALA A 105 -15.32 37.04 -19.42
N ASP A 106 -14.00 36.85 -19.52
CA ASP A 106 -13.05 37.95 -19.77
C ASP A 106 -13.26 38.58 -21.15
N ALA A 107 -13.59 37.76 -22.16
CA ALA A 107 -13.92 38.23 -23.50
C ALA A 107 -15.25 39.01 -23.52
N ASP A 108 -16.27 38.56 -22.80
CA ASP A 108 -17.57 39.24 -22.70
C ASP A 108 -17.44 40.60 -21.98
N VAL A 109 -16.69 40.65 -20.87
CA VAL A 109 -16.37 41.89 -20.14
C VAL A 109 -15.56 42.88 -21.00
N GLY A 110 -14.62 42.38 -21.80
CA GLY A 110 -13.87 43.19 -22.77
C GLY A 110 -14.71 43.64 -23.98
N SER A 111 -15.78 42.91 -24.30
CA SER A 111 -16.71 43.21 -25.41
C SER A 111 -17.89 44.10 -25.01
N GLY A 112 -17.89 44.61 -23.76
CA GLY A 112 -18.79 45.66 -23.28
C GLY A 112 -18.70 46.92 -24.14
N ALA A 113 -19.32 46.87 -25.32
CA ALA A 113 -19.67 48.01 -26.13
C ALA A 113 -20.57 48.92 -25.27
N PRO A 114 -20.33 50.24 -25.25
CA PRO A 114 -21.31 51.16 -24.68
C PRO A 114 -22.66 50.90 -25.36
N ALA A 115 -23.67 50.58 -24.56
CA ALA A 115 -25.05 50.58 -25.02
C ALA A 115 -25.35 51.95 -25.67
N PRO A 116 -26.04 51.99 -26.81
CA PRO A 116 -26.35 53.25 -27.49
C PRO A 116 -27.20 54.20 -26.62
#